data_AF-A0A6I9VYP5-F1
#
_entry.id   AF-A0A6I9VYP5-F1
#
_cell.length_a   1.000
_cell.length_b   1.000
_cell.length_c   1.000
_cell.angle_alpha   90.00
_cell.angle_beta   90.00
_cell.angle_gamma   90.00
#
_symmetry.space_group_name_H-M   'P 1'
#
loop_
_entity.id
_entity.type
_entity.pdbx_description
1 polymer ?
#
loop_
_entity_poly.entity_id
_entity_poly.type
_entity_poly.pdbx_seq_one_letter_code
_entity_poly.pdbx_strand_id
1 'polypeptide(L)'
;MGPDKRLQQNETMPKVDILKDVGRLKSTDVVYMKRLEEQNLQRAKKVQVYRKANNRTAFALTLGVIGIYAYTIYSVKQEKFLDDFDVPEKTIEKAV
;
A
#
# COMPACT_ATOMS: atom_id res chain seq x y z
N MET A 1 11.15 -8.31 32.53
CA MET A 1 11.79 -8.44 31.20
C MET A 1 11.71 -7.06 30.54
N GLY A 2 12.80 -6.30 30.59
CA GLY A 2 12.83 -4.90 30.14
C GLY A 2 13.03 -4.81 28.62
N PRO A 3 12.42 -3.84 27.92
CA PRO A 3 12.50 -3.74 26.47
C PRO A 3 13.90 -3.30 26.01
N ASP A 4 14.42 -4.01 25.01
CA ASP A 4 15.72 -3.83 24.38
C ASP A 4 15.89 -2.45 23.72
N LYS A 5 16.28 -1.45 24.51
CA LYS A 5 16.68 -0.12 24.02
C LYS A 5 18.03 -0.09 23.28
N ARG A 6 18.80 -1.19 23.31
CA ARG A 6 20.15 -1.27 22.72
C ARG A 6 20.15 -1.42 21.20
N LEU A 7 19.07 -1.94 20.61
CA LEU A 7 19.01 -2.22 19.16
C LEU A 7 18.56 -1.00 18.33
N GLN A 8 17.79 -0.07 18.91
CA GLN A 8 17.33 1.12 18.18
C GLN A 8 18.42 2.20 17.97
N GLN A 9 19.50 2.17 18.77
CA GLN A 9 20.58 3.16 18.65
C GLN A 9 21.57 2.88 17.50
N ASN A 10 21.55 1.69 16.92
CA ASN A 10 22.57 1.27 15.95
C ASN A 10 22.14 1.34 14.47
N GLU A 11 20.86 1.63 14.18
CA GLU A 11 20.37 1.73 12.79
C GLU A 11 20.52 3.13 12.18
N THR A 12 20.77 4.15 13.02
CA THR A 12 21.00 5.51 12.54
C THR A 12 22.34 6.02 13.04
N MET A 13 23.24 6.31 12.10
CA MET A 13 24.51 6.96 12.43
C MET A 13 24.21 8.27 13.16
N PRO A 14 24.78 8.51 14.35
CA PRO A 14 24.56 9.75 15.07
C PRO A 14 25.00 10.92 14.20
N LYS A 15 24.18 11.98 14.16
CA LYS A 15 24.50 13.17 13.36
C LYS A 15 25.81 13.78 13.88
N VAL A 16 26.68 14.18 12.97
CA VAL A 16 27.95 14.83 13.31
C VAL A 16 27.66 16.21 13.86
N ASP A 17 28.06 16.46 15.11
CA ASP A 17 27.95 17.77 15.73
C ASP A 17 29.14 18.63 15.31
N ILE A 18 28.90 19.53 14.35
CA ILE A 18 29.93 20.38 13.73
C ILE A 18 30.72 21.16 14.79
N LEU A 19 30.09 21.59 15.88
CA LEU A 19 30.71 22.36 16.97
C LEU A 19 31.58 21.52 17.91
N LYS A 20 31.32 20.21 18.03
CA LYS A 20 32.03 19.30 18.93
C LYS A 20 33.21 18.62 18.24
N ASP A 21 33.11 18.42 16.93
CA ASP A 21 34.13 17.74 16.10
C ASP A 21 34.94 18.68 15.19
N VAL A 22 34.90 20.01 15.43
CA VAL A 22 35.63 21.03 14.62
C VAL A 22 37.12 20.69 14.46
N GLY A 23 37.76 20.10 15.48
CA GLY A 23 39.18 19.72 15.43
C GLY A 23 39.48 18.49 14.57
N ARG A 24 38.47 17.75 14.13
CA ARG A 24 38.59 16.51 13.32
C ARG A 24 38.09 16.67 11.88
N LEU A 25 37.30 17.70 11.58
CA LEU A 25 36.77 17.94 10.24
C LEU A 25 37.58 19.00 9.51
N LYS A 26 38.07 18.67 8.31
CA LYS A 26 38.66 19.65 7.40
C LYS A 26 37.53 20.47 6.77
N SER A 27 37.75 21.76 6.52
CA SER A 27 36.75 22.64 5.88
C SER A 27 36.23 22.10 4.53
N THR A 28 37.08 21.36 3.82
CA THR A 28 36.76 20.65 2.58
C THR A 28 35.72 19.55 2.80
N ASP A 29 35.82 18.78 3.89
CA ASP A 29 34.91 17.68 4.22
C ASP A 29 33.49 18.19 4.47
N VAL A 30 33.37 19.35 5.12
CA VAL A 30 32.07 20.00 5.39
C VAL A 30 31.34 20.36 4.09
N VAL A 31 32.06 20.83 3.07
CA VAL A 31 31.48 21.16 1.76
C VAL A 31 31.00 19.89 1.04
N TYR A 32 31.80 18.82 1.07
CA TYR A 32 31.40 17.54 0.49
C TYR A 32 30.20 16.92 1.20
N MET A 33 30.16 17.00 2.54
CA MET A 33 29.02 16.54 3.34
C MET A 33 27.73 17.27 2.97
N LYS A 34 27.76 18.61 2.85
CA LYS A 34 26.59 19.38 2.43
C LYS A 34 26.09 18.98 1.03
N ARG A 35 27.01 18.82 0.07
CA ARG A 35 26.66 18.39 -1.29
C ARG A 35 26.04 16.98 -1.31
N LEU A 36 26.57 16.06 -0.51
CA LEU A 36 26.02 14.70 -0.36
C LEU A 36 24.62 14.71 0.26
N GLU A 37 24.40 15.54 1.28
CA GLU A 37 23.09 15.71 1.91
C GLU A 37 22.05 16.22 0.90
N GLU A 38 22.38 17.25 0.13
CA GLU A 38 21.51 17.78 -0.93
C GLU A 38 21.14 16.71 -1.96
N GLN A 39 22.11 15.93 -2.42
CA GLN A 39 21.87 14.84 -3.38
C GLN A 39 20.99 13.74 -2.78
N ASN A 40 21.22 13.35 -1.53
CA ASN A 40 20.40 12.35 -0.84
C ASN A 40 18.97 12.84 -0.64
N LEU A 41 18.79 14.12 -0.33
CA LEU A 41 17.47 14.74 -0.18
C LEU A 41 16.71 14.71 -1.51
N GLN A 42 17.38 15.03 -2.64
CA GLN A 42 16.77 14.92 -3.97
C GLN A 42 16.37 13.48 -4.31
N ARG A 43 17.24 12.50 -4.02
CA ARG A 43 16.94 11.07 -4.23
C ARG A 43 15.74 10.62 -3.38
N ALA A 44 15.72 10.98 -2.10
CA ALA A 44 14.62 10.66 -1.20
C ALA A 44 13.29 11.27 -1.68
N LYS A 45 13.29 12.53 -2.11
CA LYS A 45 12.11 13.17 -2.70
C LYS A 45 11.58 12.42 -3.92
N LYS A 46 12.47 12.02 -4.85
CA LYS A 46 12.07 11.23 -6.03
C LYS A 46 11.42 9.91 -5.63
N VAL A 47 12.05 9.15 -4.73
CA VAL A 47 11.50 7.88 -4.23
C VAL A 47 10.13 8.08 -3.57
N GLN A 48 9.94 9.13 -2.78
CA GLN A 48 8.65 9.42 -2.16
C GLN A 48 7.54 9.69 -3.18
N VAL A 49 7.85 10.41 -4.27
CA VAL A 49 6.89 10.65 -5.36
C VAL A 49 6.49 9.32 -6.02
N TYR A 50 7.46 8.46 -6.35
CA TYR A 50 7.17 7.15 -6.94
C TYR A 50 6.35 6.26 -6.01
N ARG A 51 6.65 6.24 -4.71
CA ARG A 51 5.86 5.48 -3.73
C ARG A 51 4.41 5.95 -3.66
N LYS A 52 4.18 7.27 -3.65
CA LYS A 52 2.81 7.83 -3.65
C LYS A 52 2.07 7.48 -4.94
N ALA A 53 2.72 7.57 -6.09
CA ALA A 53 2.13 7.20 -7.37
C ALA A 53 1.78 5.71 -7.42
N ASN A 54 2.71 4.84 -7.00
CA ASN A 54 2.51 3.39 -6.98
C ASN A 54 1.35 2.98 -6.07
N ASN A 55 1.23 3.59 -4.88
CA ASN A 55 0.10 3.33 -3.98
C ASN A 55 -1.25 3.72 -4.60
N ARG A 56 -1.30 4.85 -5.33
CA ARG A 56 -2.52 5.25 -6.06
C ARG A 56 -2.89 4.25 -7.15
N THR A 57 -1.91 3.81 -7.93
CA THR A 57 -2.13 2.80 -8.98
C THR A 57 -2.59 1.47 -8.39
N ALA A 58 -1.97 1.01 -7.30
CA ALA A 58 -2.39 -0.21 -6.59
C ALA A 58 -3.85 -0.11 -6.11
N PHE A 59 -4.25 1.03 -5.55
CA PHE A 59 -5.63 1.24 -5.12
C PHE A 59 -6.61 1.25 -6.29
N ALA A 60 -6.27 1.92 -7.39
CA ALA A 60 -7.10 1.94 -8.60
C ALA A 60 -7.30 0.53 -9.19
N LEU A 61 -6.24 -0.26 -9.29
CA LEU A 61 -6.31 -1.65 -9.76
C LEU A 61 -7.16 -2.52 -8.82
N THR A 62 -6.96 -2.39 -7.51
CA THR A 62 -7.71 -3.16 -6.51
C THR A 62 -9.20 -2.84 -6.58
N LEU A 63 -9.56 -1.56 -6.65
CA LEU A 63 -10.96 -1.14 -6.81
C LEU A 63 -11.56 -1.61 -8.14
N GLY A 64 -10.78 -1.59 -9.22
CA GLY A 64 -11.23 -2.10 -10.51
C GLY A 64 -11.59 -3.59 -10.46
N VAL A 65 -10.73 -4.41 -9.85
CA VAL A 65 -10.98 -5.85 -9.69
C VAL A 65 -12.20 -6.10 -8.80
N ILE A 66 -12.30 -5.43 -7.65
CA ILE A 66 -13.45 -5.55 -6.74
C ILE A 66 -14.74 -5.12 -7.44
N GLY A 67 -14.69 -4.03 -8.23
CA GLY A 67 -15.84 -3.52 -8.97
C GLY A 67 -16.36 -4.51 -10.01
N ILE A 68 -15.47 -5.13 -10.79
CA ILE A 68 -15.86 -6.16 -11.77
C ILE A 68 -16.49 -7.36 -11.04
N TYR A 69 -15.83 -7.87 -10.00
CA TYR A 69 -16.32 -9.02 -9.25
C TYR A 69 -17.70 -8.77 -8.61
N ALA A 70 -17.87 -7.61 -7.98
CA ALA A 70 -19.14 -7.21 -7.40
C ALA A 70 -20.24 -7.06 -8.47
N TYR A 71 -19.91 -6.45 -9.61
CA TYR A 71 -20.84 -6.31 -10.73
C TYR A 71 -21.25 -7.67 -11.29
N THR A 72 -20.32 -8.61 -11.46
CA THR A 72 -20.63 -9.96 -11.95
C THR A 72 -21.64 -10.65 -11.03
N ILE A 73 -21.43 -10.65 -9.72
CA ILE A 73 -22.37 -11.28 -8.76
C ILE A 73 -23.72 -10.57 -8.77
N TYR A 74 -23.72 -9.23 -8.79
CA TYR A 74 -24.95 -8.45 -8.82
C TYR A 74 -25.77 -8.74 -10.08
N SER A 75 -25.12 -8.82 -11.23
CA SER A 75 -25.75 -9.16 -12.50
C SER A 75 -26.30 -10.59 -12.50
N VAL A 76 -25.53 -11.57 -12.02
CA VAL A 76 -26.00 -12.97 -11.89
C VAL A 76 -27.21 -13.07 -10.96
N LYS A 77 -27.24 -12.33 -9.85
CA LYS A 77 -28.38 -12.33 -8.92
C LYS A 77 -29.66 -11.75 -9.54
N GLN A 78 -29.55 -10.88 -10.54
CA GLN A 78 -30.72 -10.36 -11.26
C GLN A 78 -31.32 -11.39 -12.21
N GLU A 79 -30.56 -12.41 -12.63
CA GLU A 79 -31.11 -13.47 -13.47
C GLU A 79 -32.03 -14.38 -12.64
N LYS A 80 -33.32 -14.40 -13.01
CA LYS A 80 -34.37 -15.24 -12.39
C LYS A 80 -34.30 -16.70 -12.87
N PHE A 81 -33.08 -17.21 -13.09
CA PHE A 81 -32.81 -18.40 -13.90
C PHE A 81 -33.45 -19.71 -13.39
N LEU A 82 -33.80 -19.80 -12.11
CA LEU A 82 -34.29 -21.04 -11.48
C LEU A 82 -35.64 -20.93 -10.74
N ASP A 83 -36.31 -19.77 -10.82
CA ASP A 83 -37.56 -19.52 -10.07
C ASP A 83 -38.83 -19.71 -10.93
N ASP A 84 -38.66 -19.87 -12.25
CA ASP A 84 -39.76 -20.07 -13.22
C ASP A 84 -40.02 -21.56 -13.52
N PHE A 85 -39.53 -22.49 -12.69
CA PHE A 85 -40.03 -23.87 -12.71
C PHE A 85 -41.33 -23.95 -11.90
N ASP A 86 -42.42 -23.41 -12.46
CA ASP A 86 -43.76 -23.67 -11.95
C ASP A 86 -43.95 -25.19 -11.86
N VAL A 87 -44.07 -25.70 -10.63
CA VAL A 87 -44.39 -27.11 -10.39
C VAL A 87 -45.79 -27.33 -10.95
N PRO A 88 -45.97 -28.17 -11.99
CA PRO A 88 -47.29 -28.33 -12.61
C PRO A 88 -48.28 -28.79 -11.54
N GLU A 89 -49.44 -28.12 -11.49
CA GLU A 89 -50.52 -28.48 -10.57
C GLU A 89 -50.86 -29.96 -10.77
N LYS A 90 -50.75 -30.73 -9.68
CA LYS A 90 -51.11 -32.15 -9.69
C LYS A 90 -52.62 -32.26 -9.92
N THR A 91 -53.03 -32.56 -11.14
CA THR A 91 -54.41 -32.93 -11.45
C THR A 91 -54.71 -34.27 -10.78
N ILE A 92 -55.28 -34.21 -9.58
CA ILE A 92 -55.90 -35.38 -8.97
C ILE A 92 -57.20 -35.61 -9.74
N GLU A 93 -57.13 -36.46 -10.77
CA GLU A 93 -58.32 -37.03 -11.38
C GLU A 93 -59.12 -37.72 -10.27
N LYS A 94 -60.27 -37.14 -9.92
CA LYS A 94 -61.24 -37.81 -9.06
C LYS A 94 -61.76 -39.02 -9.83
N ALA A 95 -61.34 -40.20 -9.40
CA ALA A 95 -61.96 -41.44 -9.83
C ALA A 95 -63.46 -41.40 -9.53
N VAL A 96 -64.24 -41.68 -10.57
CA VAL A 96 -65.71 -41.80 -10.62
C VAL A 96 -66.20 -42.86 -9.63
#